data_AF-A0A0W8FJ72-F1
#
_entry.id   AF-A0A0W8FJ72-F1
#
_cell.length_a   1.000
_cell.length_b   1.000
_cell.length_c   1.000
_cell.angle_alpha   90.00
_cell.angle_beta   90.00
_cell.angle_gamma   90.00
#
_symmetry.space_group_name_H-M   'P 1'
#
loop_
_entity.id
_entity.type
_entity.pdbx_description
1 polymer ?
#
loop_
_entity_poly.entity_id
_entity_poly.type
_entity_poly.pdbx_seq_one_letter_code
_entity_poly.pdbx_strand_id
1 'polypeptide(L)'
;MGDRNRVIACFREAGFRMDKGQFEHRLIAQKLVYLLKLKGVSFGYPFRLYVRGPYSPALAREYFEHAGEFFRCETDQALAHAEAEYVAELTGLFDKSPSLLEIGATYGYLTYEMHQPPQQAYRTVRRMKSFYPSEQIVKAVNRAKQYLFVPTDEEKAALQSELEEWQRAGIRSMRH
;
A
#
# COMPACT_ATOMS: atom_id res chain seq x y z
N MET A 1 8.05 -20.00 9.48
CA MET A 1 7.21 -19.74 10.68
C MET A 1 7.16 -18.26 11.05
N GLY A 2 8.28 -17.55 11.23
CA GLY A 2 8.28 -16.13 11.65
C GLY A 2 7.44 -15.20 10.76
N ASP A 3 7.66 -15.21 9.44
CA ASP A 3 6.94 -14.29 8.53
C ASP A 3 5.43 -14.58 8.44
N ARG A 4 5.02 -15.86 8.49
CA ARG A 4 3.61 -16.25 8.47
C ARG A 4 2.87 -15.65 9.67
N ASN A 5 3.40 -15.86 10.88
CA ASN A 5 2.79 -15.36 12.10
C ASN A 5 2.69 -13.83 12.11
N ARG A 6 3.68 -13.14 11.55
CA ARG A 6 3.64 -11.69 11.34
C ARG A 6 2.53 -11.27 10.37
N VAL A 7 2.41 -11.93 9.22
CA VAL A 7 1.32 -11.64 8.26
C VAL A 7 -0.05 -11.85 8.90
N ILE A 8 -0.22 -12.95 9.64
CA ILE A 8 -1.48 -13.22 10.35
C ILE A 8 -1.77 -12.12 11.38
N ALA A 9 -0.74 -11.61 12.08
CA ALA A 9 -0.90 -10.50 13.02
C ALA A 9 -1.31 -9.20 12.30
N CYS A 10 -0.73 -8.89 11.14
CA CYS A 10 -1.17 -7.78 10.29
C CYS A 10 -2.62 -7.95 9.81
N PHE A 11 -3.03 -9.16 9.45
CA PHE A 11 -4.41 -9.42 9.02
C PHE A 11 -5.41 -9.30 10.17
N ARG A 12 -5.02 -9.75 11.37
CA ARG A 12 -5.79 -9.55 12.61
C ARG A 12 -6.00 -8.06 12.88
N GLU A 13 -4.94 -7.26 12.84
CA GLU A 13 -4.98 -5.81 13.04
C GLU A 13 -5.83 -5.10 11.97
N ALA A 14 -5.75 -5.54 10.71
CA ALA A 14 -6.56 -5.00 9.61
C ALA A 14 -8.06 -5.39 9.70
N GLY A 15 -8.44 -6.27 10.62
CA GLY A 15 -9.75 -6.89 10.68
C GLY A 15 -10.06 -7.73 9.43
N PHE A 16 -9.05 -8.34 8.81
CA PHE A 16 -9.17 -9.11 7.58
C PHE A 16 -9.03 -10.60 7.85
N ARG A 17 -10.11 -11.36 7.67
CA ARG A 17 -10.11 -12.82 7.75
C ARG A 17 -9.92 -13.42 6.36
N MET A 18 -8.73 -13.94 6.10
CA MET A 18 -8.36 -14.41 4.77
C MET A 18 -9.05 -15.74 4.44
N ASP A 19 -9.83 -15.75 3.36
CA ASP A 19 -10.47 -16.97 2.83
C ASP A 19 -9.84 -17.27 1.46
N LYS A 20 -9.10 -18.38 1.37
CA LYS A 20 -8.44 -18.78 0.13
C LYS A 20 -9.41 -19.07 -1.01
N GLY A 21 -10.67 -19.41 -0.72
CA GLY A 21 -11.72 -19.64 -1.73
C GLY A 21 -12.11 -18.36 -2.46
N GLN A 22 -12.09 -17.22 -1.76
CA GLN A 22 -12.50 -15.92 -2.30
C GLN A 22 -11.38 -15.28 -3.11
N PHE A 23 -11.63 -15.01 -4.40
CA PHE A 23 -10.64 -14.39 -5.27
C PHE A 23 -10.22 -13.01 -4.79
N GLU A 24 -11.17 -12.22 -4.30
CA GLU A 24 -10.92 -10.89 -3.76
C GLU A 24 -10.03 -10.93 -2.52
N HIS A 25 -10.22 -11.91 -1.63
CA HIS A 25 -9.39 -12.07 -0.45
C HIS A 25 -7.95 -12.41 -0.84
N ARG A 26 -7.74 -13.25 -1.86
CA ARG A 26 -6.40 -13.52 -2.41
C ARG A 26 -5.72 -12.25 -2.93
N LEU A 27 -6.48 -11.35 -3.55
CA LEU A 27 -5.94 -10.04 -3.95
C LEU A 27 -5.57 -9.20 -2.74
N ILE A 28 -6.50 -9.02 -1.80
CA ILE A 28 -6.29 -8.22 -0.58
C ILE A 28 -5.02 -8.69 0.14
N ALA A 29 -4.91 -9.99 0.42
CA ALA A 29 -3.75 -10.58 1.10
C ALA A 29 -2.43 -10.20 0.42
N GLN A 30 -2.35 -10.37 -0.89
CA GLN A 30 -1.14 -10.10 -1.67
C GLN A 30 -0.76 -8.62 -1.67
N LYS A 31 -1.74 -7.73 -1.84
CA LYS A 31 -1.48 -6.28 -1.94
C LYS A 31 -1.24 -5.63 -0.58
N LEU A 32 -1.93 -6.08 0.45
CA LEU A 32 -1.79 -5.59 1.81
C LEU A 32 -0.37 -5.88 2.33
N VAL A 33 0.07 -7.14 2.22
CA VAL A 33 1.44 -7.53 2.62
C VAL A 33 2.49 -6.77 1.81
N TYR A 34 2.27 -6.59 0.51
CA TYR A 34 3.22 -5.87 -0.34
C TYR A 34 3.33 -4.38 0.02
N LEU A 35 2.22 -3.70 0.26
CA LEU A 35 2.24 -2.29 0.64
C LEU A 35 2.85 -2.08 2.02
N LEU A 36 2.57 -2.96 2.99
CA LEU A 36 3.24 -2.94 4.30
C LEU A 36 4.75 -3.18 4.16
N LYS A 37 5.17 -4.07 3.25
CA LYS A 37 6.59 -4.26 2.92
C LYS A 37 7.24 -2.97 2.46
N LEU A 38 6.60 -2.25 1.53
CA LEU A 38 7.11 -0.96 1.05
C LEU A 38 7.14 0.12 2.15
N LYS A 39 6.22 0.07 3.11
CA LYS A 39 6.18 0.99 4.27
C LYS A 39 7.26 0.66 5.32
N GLY A 40 7.91 -0.51 5.23
CA GLY A 40 9.04 -0.88 6.09
C GLY A 40 8.81 -2.12 6.96
N VAL A 41 7.66 -2.79 6.87
CA VAL A 41 7.42 -4.05 7.59
C VAL A 41 8.23 -5.18 6.94
N SER A 42 9.06 -5.86 7.72
CA SER A 42 9.95 -6.88 7.18
C SER A 42 9.23 -8.21 6.92
N PHE A 43 9.20 -8.61 5.65
CA PHE A 43 8.70 -9.90 5.17
C PHE A 43 9.67 -10.51 4.15
N GLY A 44 9.99 -11.80 4.31
CA GLY A 44 10.83 -12.59 3.41
C GLY A 44 10.14 -13.06 2.12
N TYR A 45 8.95 -12.56 1.79
CA TYR A 45 8.24 -12.94 0.58
C TYR A 45 8.74 -12.18 -0.66
N PRO A 46 9.23 -12.88 -1.71
CA PRO A 46 9.61 -12.23 -2.96
C PRO A 46 8.36 -11.88 -3.78
N PHE A 47 8.29 -10.66 -4.32
CA PHE A 47 7.20 -10.18 -5.15
C PHE A 47 7.66 -9.91 -6.58
N ARG A 48 6.82 -10.24 -7.55
CA ARG A 48 6.99 -9.86 -8.96
C ARG A 48 5.70 -9.23 -9.48
N LEU A 49 5.80 -8.38 -10.51
CA LEU A 49 4.64 -7.74 -11.11
C LEU A 49 3.92 -8.68 -12.09
N TYR A 50 2.62 -8.88 -11.88
CA TYR A 50 1.72 -9.62 -12.78
C TYR A 50 0.57 -8.72 -13.22
N VAL A 51 -0.32 -9.25 -14.09
CA VAL A 51 -1.53 -8.55 -14.57
C VAL A 51 -2.35 -7.99 -13.41
N ARG A 52 -2.54 -8.75 -12.33
CA ARG A 52 -3.26 -8.32 -11.12
C ARG A 52 -2.37 -7.58 -10.11
N GLY A 53 -1.24 -7.02 -10.53
CA GLY A 53 -0.28 -6.29 -9.69
C GLY A 53 0.76 -7.20 -9.01
N PRO A 54 1.48 -6.69 -8.00
CA PRO A 54 2.57 -7.42 -7.32
C PRO A 54 2.07 -8.68 -6.62
N TYR A 55 2.70 -9.82 -6.88
CA TYR A 55 2.28 -11.12 -6.34
C TYR A 55 3.49 -11.93 -5.88
N SER A 56 3.32 -12.59 -4.74
CA SER A 56 4.27 -13.56 -4.20
C SER A 56 3.65 -14.96 -4.18
N PRO A 57 4.16 -15.89 -5.01
CA PRO A 57 3.80 -17.30 -4.93
C PRO A 57 4.14 -17.93 -3.57
N ALA A 58 5.18 -17.44 -2.89
CA ALA A 58 5.57 -17.92 -1.57
C ALA A 58 4.52 -17.54 -0.52
N LEU A 59 4.07 -16.27 -0.49
CA LEU A 59 2.95 -15.86 0.37
C LEU A 59 1.67 -16.64 0.03
N ALA A 60 1.45 -16.91 -1.25
CA ALA A 60 0.29 -17.68 -1.67
C ALA A 60 0.29 -19.09 -1.09
N ARG A 61 1.42 -19.78 -1.17
CA ARG A 61 1.59 -21.09 -0.57
C ARG A 61 1.20 -21.09 0.91
N GLU A 62 1.64 -20.08 1.67
CA GLU A 62 1.35 -19.97 3.11
C GLU A 62 -0.16 -19.93 3.40
N TYR A 63 -0.93 -19.04 2.76
CA TYR A 63 -2.37 -18.96 3.03
C TYR A 63 -3.19 -20.09 2.39
N PHE A 64 -2.59 -20.90 1.50
CA PHE A 64 -3.21 -22.12 0.98
C PHE A 64 -2.97 -23.32 1.90
N GLU A 65 -1.74 -23.51 2.37
CA GLU A 65 -1.33 -24.62 3.26
C GLU A 65 -1.82 -24.41 4.70
N HIS A 66 -1.85 -23.17 5.18
CA HIS A 66 -2.24 -22.80 6.54
C HIS A 66 -3.58 -22.05 6.59
N ALA A 67 -4.51 -22.40 5.70
CA ALA A 67 -5.77 -21.67 5.50
C ALA A 67 -6.58 -21.43 6.79
N GLY A 68 -6.58 -22.41 7.71
CA GLY A 68 -7.26 -22.28 9.00
C GLY A 68 -6.68 -21.18 9.89
N GLU A 69 -5.34 -21.10 9.98
CA GLU A 69 -4.64 -20.09 10.78
C GLU A 69 -4.93 -18.68 10.24
N PHE A 70 -4.89 -18.52 8.91
CA PHE A 70 -5.17 -17.26 8.22
C PHE A 70 -6.63 -16.81 8.32
N PHE A 71 -7.59 -17.76 8.26
CA PHE A 71 -9.01 -17.45 8.37
C PHE A 71 -9.41 -17.05 9.79
N ARG A 72 -8.85 -17.74 10.80
CA ARG A 72 -9.14 -17.48 12.22
C ARG A 72 -8.25 -16.38 12.81
N CYS A 73 -7.26 -15.91 12.06
CA CYS A 73 -6.23 -14.98 12.51
C CYS A 73 -5.47 -15.48 13.76
N GLU A 74 -5.14 -16.77 13.79
CA GLU A 74 -4.50 -17.45 14.92
C GLU A 74 -2.98 -17.26 14.90
N THR A 75 -2.47 -16.47 15.84
CA THR A 75 -1.02 -16.25 16.03
C THR A 75 -0.76 -15.68 17.42
N ASP A 76 0.29 -16.16 18.07
CA ASP A 76 0.77 -15.60 19.35
C ASP A 76 1.64 -14.34 19.14
N GLN A 77 1.94 -14.00 17.88
CA GLN A 77 2.73 -12.83 17.56
C GLN A 77 1.92 -11.55 17.74
N ALA A 78 2.46 -10.59 18.49
CA ALA A 78 2.00 -9.21 18.54
C ALA A 78 2.77 -8.35 17.53
N LEU A 79 2.11 -7.32 16.98
CA LEU A 79 2.78 -6.30 16.18
C LEU A 79 3.47 -5.29 17.09
N ALA A 80 4.60 -4.75 16.64
CA ALA A 80 5.14 -3.54 17.24
C ALA A 80 4.14 -2.37 17.03
N HIS A 81 4.16 -1.38 17.92
CA HIS A 81 3.25 -0.23 17.85
C HIS A 81 3.26 0.44 16.46
N ALA A 82 4.45 0.71 15.92
CA ALA A 82 4.60 1.30 14.58
C ALA A 82 4.05 0.41 13.46
N GLU A 83 4.22 -0.91 13.53
CA GLU A 83 3.65 -1.84 12.55
C GLU A 83 2.11 -1.84 12.61
N ALA A 84 1.53 -1.77 13.81
CA ALA A 84 0.09 -1.65 13.99
C ALA A 84 -0.45 -0.33 13.40
N GLU A 85 0.24 0.79 13.61
CA GLU A 85 -0.09 2.07 12.98
C GLU A 85 -0.04 2.00 11.45
N TYR A 86 0.97 1.34 10.88
CA TYR A 86 1.06 1.15 9.43
C TYR A 86 -0.11 0.34 8.87
N VAL A 87 -0.59 -0.67 9.61
CA VAL A 87 -1.77 -1.46 9.23
C VAL A 87 -3.05 -0.62 9.35
N ALA A 88 -3.20 0.15 10.42
CA ALA A 88 -4.35 1.01 10.66
C ALA A 88 -4.45 2.10 9.58
N GLU A 89 -3.35 2.78 9.27
CA GLU A 89 -3.25 3.80 8.21
C GLU A 89 -3.62 3.21 6.84
N LEU A 90 -3.02 2.07 6.47
CA LEU A 90 -3.32 1.39 5.21
C LEU A 90 -4.79 1.00 5.13
N THR A 91 -5.34 0.46 6.21
CA THR A 91 -6.73 0.02 6.26
C THR A 91 -7.68 1.22 6.15
N GLY A 92 -7.40 2.33 6.84
CA GLY A 92 -8.17 3.57 6.73
C GLY A 92 -8.12 4.18 5.33
N LEU A 93 -6.95 4.14 4.68
CA LEU A 93 -6.78 4.67 3.33
C LEU A 93 -7.40 3.79 2.26
N PHE A 94 -7.31 2.47 2.35
CA PHE A 94 -7.73 1.57 1.26
C PHE A 94 -9.05 0.84 1.51
N ASP A 95 -9.54 0.81 2.75
CA ASP A 95 -10.75 0.13 3.18
C ASP A 95 -10.81 -1.34 2.73
N LYS A 96 -9.64 -1.99 2.67
CA LYS A 96 -9.47 -3.35 2.13
C LYS A 96 -10.07 -3.57 0.73
N SER A 97 -10.33 -2.50 -0.04
CA SER A 97 -10.90 -2.63 -1.38
C SER A 97 -9.91 -3.35 -2.31
N PRO A 98 -10.28 -4.53 -2.88
CA PRO A 98 -9.37 -5.31 -3.74
C PRO A 98 -8.82 -4.49 -4.90
N SER A 99 -9.70 -3.71 -5.55
CA SER A 99 -9.34 -2.85 -6.68
C SER A 99 -8.40 -1.71 -6.29
N LEU A 100 -8.65 -1.01 -5.17
CA LEU A 100 -7.82 0.12 -4.76
C LEU A 100 -6.45 -0.36 -4.31
N LEU A 101 -6.40 -1.47 -3.56
CA LEU A 101 -5.17 -2.12 -3.16
C LEU A 101 -4.39 -2.62 -4.39
N GLU A 102 -5.06 -3.22 -5.38
CA GLU A 102 -4.42 -3.70 -6.60
C GLU A 102 -3.75 -2.56 -7.38
N ILE A 103 -4.46 -1.46 -7.59
CA ILE A 103 -3.93 -0.29 -8.29
C ILE A 103 -2.80 0.35 -7.47
N GLY A 104 -3.02 0.58 -6.17
CA GLY A 104 -2.04 1.22 -5.29
C GLY A 104 -0.74 0.43 -5.17
N ALA A 105 -0.83 -0.89 -4.99
CA ALA A 105 0.34 -1.78 -4.97
C ALA A 105 1.06 -1.82 -6.32
N THR A 106 0.33 -1.79 -7.44
CA THR A 106 0.95 -1.72 -8.78
C THR A 106 1.74 -0.41 -8.94
N TYR A 107 1.16 0.72 -8.51
CA TYR A 107 1.87 2.00 -8.51
C TYR A 107 3.12 1.94 -7.62
N GLY A 108 2.99 1.45 -6.39
CA GLY A 108 4.12 1.30 -5.45
C GLY A 108 5.25 0.43 -6.02
N TYR A 109 4.93 -0.68 -6.67
CA TYR A 109 5.95 -1.52 -7.31
C TYR A 109 6.71 -0.79 -8.41
N LEU A 110 5.99 -0.06 -9.26
CA LEU A 110 6.60 0.70 -10.35
C LEU A 110 7.52 1.81 -9.82
N THR A 111 7.14 2.48 -8.73
CA THR A 111 7.94 3.57 -8.17
C THR A 111 9.11 3.09 -7.31
N TYR A 112 8.91 2.08 -6.45
CA TYR A 112 9.90 1.69 -5.45
C TYR A 112 10.80 0.53 -5.89
N GLU A 113 10.29 -0.45 -6.63
CA GLU A 113 11.10 -1.60 -7.10
C GLU A 113 11.67 -1.36 -8.50
N MET A 114 10.87 -0.77 -9.39
CA MET A 114 11.30 -0.48 -10.76
C MET A 114 11.89 0.92 -10.92
N HIS A 115 11.92 1.72 -9.85
CA HIS A 115 12.43 3.09 -9.82
C HIS A 115 11.90 4.00 -10.94
N GLN A 116 10.66 3.77 -11.38
CA GLN A 116 10.04 4.63 -12.39
C GLN A 116 9.71 5.99 -11.79
N PRO A 117 9.99 7.10 -12.49
CA PRO A 117 9.51 8.42 -12.11
C PRO A 117 7.98 8.42 -11.89
N PRO A 118 7.45 9.14 -10.89
CA PRO A 118 6.03 9.09 -10.52
C PRO A 118 5.05 9.30 -11.69
N GLN A 119 5.37 10.19 -12.62
CA GLN A 119 4.53 10.45 -13.80
C GLN A 119 4.53 9.25 -14.77
N GLN A 120 5.68 8.60 -14.96
CA GLN A 120 5.79 7.40 -15.79
C GLN A 120 5.07 6.22 -15.14
N ALA A 121 5.27 6.02 -13.83
CA ALA A 121 4.57 4.99 -13.06
C ALA A 121 3.04 5.16 -13.19
N TYR A 122 2.52 6.38 -13.02
CA TYR A 122 1.11 6.67 -13.20
C TYR A 122 0.59 6.33 -14.61
N ARG A 123 1.32 6.71 -15.67
CA ARG A 123 0.94 6.36 -17.06
C ARG A 123 0.92 4.85 -17.27
N THR A 124 1.93 4.14 -16.75
CA THR A 124 2.00 2.68 -16.81
C THR A 124 0.83 2.04 -16.09
N VAL A 125 0.46 2.51 -14.89
CA VAL A 125 -0.72 2.05 -14.15
C VAL A 125 -1.99 2.26 -14.97
N ARG A 126 -2.22 3.46 -15.52
CA ARG A 126 -3.42 3.73 -16.35
C ARG A 126 -3.54 2.76 -17.52
N ARG A 127 -2.42 2.40 -18.15
CA ARG A 127 -2.40 1.42 -19.25
C ARG A 127 -2.66 0.00 -18.75
N MET A 128 -1.97 -0.44 -17.70
CA MET A 128 -2.12 -1.80 -17.16
C MET A 128 -3.49 -2.06 -16.52
N LYS A 129 -4.11 -1.01 -16.01
CA LYS A 129 -5.33 -1.05 -15.20
C LYS A 129 -6.51 -0.37 -15.90
N SER A 130 -6.47 -0.27 -17.23
CA SER A 130 -7.48 0.41 -18.04
C SER A 130 -8.90 -0.17 -17.93
N PHE A 131 -9.03 -1.38 -17.37
CA PHE A 131 -10.30 -2.01 -17.04
C PHE A 131 -10.96 -1.46 -15.77
N TYR A 132 -10.26 -0.64 -14.97
CA TYR A 132 -10.88 0.14 -13.89
C TYR A 132 -11.21 1.56 -14.37
N PRO A 133 -12.28 2.19 -13.85
CA PRO A 133 -12.59 3.60 -14.12
C PRO A 133 -11.42 4.52 -13.79
N SER A 134 -11.22 5.56 -14.61
CA SER A 134 -10.09 6.50 -14.43
C SER A 134 -10.12 7.17 -13.04
N GLU A 135 -11.29 7.51 -12.52
CA GLU A 135 -11.45 8.08 -11.17
C GLU A 135 -10.94 7.14 -10.08
N GLN A 136 -11.21 5.84 -10.23
CA GLN A 136 -10.76 4.81 -9.30
C GLN A 136 -9.23 4.66 -9.35
N ILE A 137 -8.64 4.75 -10.54
CA ILE A 137 -7.18 4.73 -10.71
C ILE A 137 -6.53 5.93 -10.03
N VAL A 138 -7.04 7.14 -10.27
CA VAL A 138 -6.55 8.37 -9.65
C VAL A 138 -6.65 8.27 -8.13
N LYS A 139 -7.81 7.85 -7.61
CA LYS A 139 -8.06 7.68 -6.17
C LYS A 139 -7.07 6.71 -5.53
N ALA A 140 -6.87 5.54 -6.12
CA ALA A 140 -5.96 4.52 -5.58
C ALA A 140 -4.48 4.96 -5.62
N VAL A 141 -4.05 5.63 -6.70
CA VAL A 141 -2.70 6.17 -6.81
C VAL A 141 -2.46 7.27 -5.76
N ASN A 142 -3.42 8.15 -5.55
CA ASN A 142 -3.32 9.18 -4.51
C ASN A 142 -3.23 8.57 -3.10
N ARG A 143 -4.04 7.54 -2.81
CA ARG A 143 -3.95 6.79 -1.54
C ARG A 143 -2.59 6.11 -1.37
N ALA A 144 -2.02 5.55 -2.44
CA ALA A 144 -0.69 4.95 -2.40
C ALA A 144 0.42 5.99 -2.15
N LYS A 145 0.30 7.18 -2.75
CA LYS A 145 1.21 8.30 -2.46
C LYS A 145 1.07 8.75 -1.01
N GLN A 146 -0.15 8.97 -0.51
CA GLN A 146 -0.39 9.32 0.89
C GLN A 146 0.22 8.30 1.85
N TYR A 147 0.05 7.02 1.54
CA TYR A 147 0.56 5.94 2.37
C TYR A 147 2.08 5.80 2.31
N LEU A 148 2.70 5.86 1.13
CA LEU A 148 4.13 5.55 0.97
C LEU A 148 5.03 6.77 1.03
N PHE A 149 4.47 7.96 0.80
CA PHE A 149 5.18 9.23 0.86
C PHE A 149 4.83 9.94 2.16
N VAL A 150 5.54 9.58 3.22
CA VAL A 150 5.60 10.40 4.44
C VAL A 150 6.64 11.47 4.13
N PRO A 151 6.27 12.75 3.88
CA PRO A 151 7.28 13.77 3.68
C PRO A 151 8.15 13.80 4.94
N THR A 152 9.47 13.76 4.76
CA THR A 152 10.39 13.90 5.89
C THR A 152 10.12 15.23 6.60
N ASP A 153 10.51 15.35 7.86
CA ASP A 153 10.30 16.62 8.56
C ASP A 153 11.06 17.77 7.89
N GLU A 154 12.15 17.47 7.18
CA GLU A 154 12.85 18.40 6.29
C GLU A 154 12.02 18.78 5.06
N GLU A 155 11.39 17.82 4.38
CA GLU A 155 10.51 18.09 3.23
C GLU A 155 9.27 18.87 3.64
N LYS A 156 8.70 18.60 4.82
CA LYS A 156 7.60 19.39 5.39
C LYS A 156 8.05 20.82 5.69
N ALA A 157 9.22 21.01 6.29
CA ALA A 157 9.78 22.32 6.58
C ALA A 157 10.06 23.12 5.30
N ALA A 158 10.60 22.47 4.27
CA ALA A 158 10.84 23.07 2.95
C ALA A 158 9.52 23.49 2.28
N LEU A 159 8.52 22.61 2.25
CA LEU A 159 7.19 22.91 1.71
C LEU A 159 6.51 24.08 2.43
N GLN A 160 6.67 24.17 3.75
CA GLN A 160 6.10 25.26 4.54
C GLN A 160 6.80 26.60 4.25
N SER A 161 8.14 26.60 4.13
CA SER A 161 8.90 27.78 3.73
C SER A 161 8.52 28.27 2.33
N GLU A 162 8.38 27.35 1.36
CA GLU A 162 7.90 27.70 0.02
C GLU A 162 6.50 28.31 0.07
N LEU A 163 5.55 27.70 0.79
CA LEU A 163 4.18 28.19 0.91
C LEU A 163 4.11 29.61 1.51
N GLU A 164 4.93 29.90 2.51
CA GLU A 164 5.05 31.23 3.13
C GLU A 164 5.63 32.29 2.18
N GLU A 165 6.54 31.90 1.28
CA GLU A 165 7.06 32.78 0.23
C GLU A 165 5.98 33.11 -0.81
N TRP A 166 5.22 32.12 -1.25
CA TRP A 166 4.09 32.32 -2.17
C TRP A 166 2.99 33.20 -1.57
N GLN A 167 2.67 33.02 -0.28
CA GLN A 167 1.71 33.89 0.42
C GLN A 167 2.21 35.34 0.51
N ARG A 168 3.49 35.54 0.84
CA ARG A 168 4.11 36.88 0.85
C ARG A 168 4.13 37.53 -0.53
N ALA A 169 4.40 36.76 -1.57
CA ALA A 169 4.38 37.23 -2.96
C ALA A 169 2.95 37.58 -3.43
N GLY A 170 1.95 36.75 -3.07
CA GLY A 170 0.53 37.00 -3.35
C GLY A 170 0.01 38.29 -2.68
N ILE A 171 0.37 38.52 -1.41
CA ILE A 171 0.03 39.75 -0.67
C ILE A 171 0.67 41.00 -1.29
N ARG A 172 1.88 40.90 -1.86
CA ARG A 172 2.53 42.02 -2.57
C ARG A 172 1.86 42.33 -3.91
N SER A 173 1.34 41.34 -4.63
CA SER A 173 0.65 41.58 -5.92
C SER A 173 -0.73 42.24 -5.77
N MET A 174 -1.34 42.20 -4.58
CA MET A 174 -2.63 42.86 -4.28
C MET A 174 -2.51 44.30 -3.75
N ARG A 175 -1.29 44.82 -3.61
CA ARG A 175 -1.02 46.20 -3.13
C ARG A 175 -0.62 47.18 -4.26
N HIS A 176 -0.83 46.79 -5.51
CA HIS A 176 -0.64 47.64 -6.69
C HIS A 176 -1.97 47.84 -7.43
#